data_AF-A0AA97EE83-F1
#
_entry.id   AF-A0AA97EE83-F1
#
_cell.length_a   1.000
_cell.length_b   1.000
_cell.length_c   1.000
_cell.angle_alpha   90.00
_cell.angle_beta   90.00
_cell.angle_gamma   90.00
#
_symmetry.space_group_name_H-M   'P 1'
#
loop_
_entity.id
_entity.type
_entity.pdbx_description
1 polymer ?
#
loop_
_entity_poly.entity_id
_entity_poly.type
_entity_poly.pdbx_seq_one_letter_code
_entity_poly.pdbx_strand_id
1 'polypeptide(L)' 'MTHYVATVPKEDGRHWTAVNLRLTEPEPIADLPIDHFDGLDSFADLPRDSRRVSDMWF' A
#
# COMPACT_ATOMS: atom_id res chain seq x y z
N MET A 1 4.38 14.28 -6.11
CA MET A 1 4.23 13.14 -5.18
C MET A 1 3.23 13.53 -4.11
N THR A 2 1.99 13.03 -4.19
CA THR A 2 1.00 13.18 -3.11
C THR A 2 1.24 12.08 -2.09
N HIS A 3 1.29 12.43 -0.81
CA HIS A 3 1.48 11.50 0.30
C HIS A 3 0.41 11.76 1.36
N TYR A 4 0.05 10.70 2.09
CA TYR A 4 -0.85 10.76 3.23
C TYR A 4 -0.10 10.20 4.44
N VAL A 5 -0.09 10.94 5.55
CA VAL A 5 0.56 10.53 6.80
C VAL A 5 -0.52 10.12 7.79
N ALA A 6 -0.37 8.96 8.42
CA ALA A 6 -1.26 8.50 9.48
C ALA A 6 -1.22 9.51 10.64
N THR A 7 -2.38 9.85 11.20
CA THR A 7 -2.48 10.86 12.27
C THR A 7 -2.10 10.31 13.65
N VAL A 8 -2.04 8.99 13.80
CA VAL A 8 -1.67 8.30 15.04
C VAL A 8 -0.30 7.64 14.85
N PRO A 9 0.66 7.87 15.76
CA PRO A 9 1.96 7.21 15.73
C PRO A 9 1.85 5.74 16.15
N LYS A 10 2.81 4.93 15.71
CA LYS A 10 3.05 3.60 16.26
C LYS A 10 3.61 3.67 17.67
N GLU A 11 3.70 2.51 18.33
CA GLU A 11 4.30 2.36 19.66
C GLU A 11 5.72 2.93 19.77
N ASP A 12 6.48 2.92 18.68
CA ASP A 12 7.83 3.49 18.60
C ASP A 12 7.87 4.99 18.28
N GLY A 13 6.71 5.65 18.22
CA GLY A 13 6.57 7.08 17.91
C GLY A 13 6.62 7.42 16.41
N ARG A 14 6.81 6.44 15.51
CA ARG A 14 6.87 6.69 14.06
C ARG A 14 5.48 6.63 13.42
N HIS A 15 5.25 7.43 12.39
CA HIS A 15 4.01 7.41 11.61
C HIS A 15 4.14 6.54 10.36
N TRP A 16 3.04 5.90 9.97
CA TRP A 16 2.92 5.33 8.64
C TRP A 16 2.66 6.44 7.61
N THR A 17 3.25 6.30 6.41
CA THR A 17 2.99 7.18 5.27
C THR A 17 2.62 6.33 4.07
N ALA A 18 1.47 6.63 3.46
CA ALA A 18 1.12 6.13 2.14
C ALA A 18 1.66 7.10 1.09
N VAL A 19 2.45 6.59 0.15
CA VAL A 19 2.97 7.35 -0.99
C VAL A 19 2.34 6.84 -2.27
N ASN A 20 1.90 7.75 -3.13
CA ASN A 20 1.42 7.32 -4.43
C ASN A 20 2.60 7.10 -5.39
N LEU A 21 2.75 5.86 -5.88
CA LEU A 21 3.84 5.45 -6.75
C LEU A 21 3.52 5.57 -8.26
N ARG A 22 2.31 6.00 -8.66
CA ARG A 22 1.87 6.00 -10.07
C ARG A 22 2.65 6.92 -11.02
N LEU A 23 3.60 7.68 -10.48
CA LEU A 23 4.47 8.60 -11.22
C LEU A 23 5.93 8.13 -11.28
N THR A 24 6.23 6.93 -10.76
CA THR A 24 7.54 6.30 -10.90
C THR A 24 7.57 5.40 -12.14
N GLU A 25 8.77 5.07 -12.62
CA GLU A 25 8.93 4.05 -13.65
C GLU A 25 8.30 2.71 -13.16
N PRO A 26 7.77 1.87 -14.05
CA PRO A 26 7.17 0.59 -13.66
C PRO A 26 8.14 -0.38 -12.97
N GLU A 27 9.37 -0.48 -13.46
CA GLU A 27 10.34 -1.51 -13.08
C GLU A 27 10.66 -1.51 -11.57
N PRO A 28 10.90 -0.37 -10.91
CA PRO A 28 11.18 -0.34 -9.46
C PRO A 28 10.01 -0.81 -8.57
N ILE A 29 8.78 -0.80 -9.07
CA ILE A 29 7.59 -1.13 -8.27
C ILE A 29 6.90 -2.43 -8.67
N ALA A 30 7.29 -3.02 -9.80
CA ALA A 30 6.65 -4.20 -10.38
C ALA A 30 6.57 -5.40 -9.41
N ASP A 31 7.58 -5.57 -8.56
CA ASP A 31 7.70 -6.70 -7.64
C ASP A 31 7.12 -6.45 -6.23
N LEU A 32 6.61 -5.26 -5.97
CA LEU A 32 6.00 -4.95 -4.68
C LEU A 32 4.78 -5.85 -4.47
N PRO A 33 4.66 -6.50 -3.31
CA PRO A 33 3.54 -7.39 -3.03
C PRO A 33 2.27 -6.57 -2.74
N ILE A 34 1.11 -7.15 -3.06
CA ILE A 34 -0.20 -6.55 -2.79
C ILE A 34 -0.73 -7.02 -1.43
N ASP A 35 -1.18 -6.07 -0.63
CA ASP A 35 -1.96 -6.31 0.58
C ASP A 35 -3.40 -5.88 0.35
N HIS A 36 -4.34 -6.69 0.83
CA HIS A 36 -5.77 -6.46 0.68
C HIS A 36 -6.37 -6.07 2.02
N PHE A 37 -7.35 -5.17 1.99
CA PHE A 37 -8.17 -4.84 3.15
C PHE A 37 -9.58 -4.51 2.70
N ASP A 38 -10.56 -4.66 3.60
CA ASP A 38 -11.93 -4.25 3.35
C ASP A 38 -12.07 -2.73 3.46
N GLY A 39 -12.04 -2.02 2.34
CA GLY A 39 -12.18 -0.56 2.32
C GLY A 39 -13.60 -0.01 2.46
N LEU A 40 -14.63 -0.86 2.63
CA LEU A 40 -16.03 -0.41 2.66
C LEU A 40 -16.58 -0.28 4.08
N ASP A 41 -16.37 -1.28 4.94
CA ASP A 41 -17.00 -1.35 6.26
C ASP A 41 -15.97 -1.44 7.39
N SER A 42 -15.13 -2.47 7.36
CA SER A 42 -14.31 -2.85 8.53
C SER A 42 -12.89 -2.30 8.52
N PHE A 43 -12.33 -1.96 7.37
CA PHE A 43 -10.90 -1.67 7.20
C PHE A 43 -10.00 -2.80 7.70
N ALA A 44 -10.53 -4.01 7.82
CA ALA A 44 -9.78 -5.17 8.30
C ALA A 44 -8.87 -5.71 7.20
N ASP A 45 -7.70 -6.18 7.61
CA ASP A 45 -6.76 -6.87 6.73
C ASP A 45 -7.39 -8.17 6.19
N LEU A 46 -7.18 -8.39 4.89
CA LEU A 46 -7.58 -9.62 4.20
C LEU A 46 -6.33 -10.45 3.88
N PRO A 47 -6.46 -11.78 3.75
CA PRO A 47 -5.34 -12.63 3.36
C PRO A 47 -4.69 -12.19 2.04
N ARG A 48 -3.36 -12.26 1.98
CA ARG A 48 -2.62 -12.03 0.74
C ARG A 48 -2.91 -13.15 -0.25
N ASP A 49 -2.95 -12.80 -1.53
CA ASP A 49 -3.16 -13.72 -2.65
C ASP A 49 -1.90 -13.91 -3.51
N SER A 50 -0.73 -13.55 -2.95
CA SER A 50 0.58 -13.64 -3.59
C SER A 50 0.78 -12.80 -4.86
N ARG A 51 -0.18 -11.93 -5.23
CA ARG A 51 -0.01 -11.01 -6.36
C ARG A 51 0.93 -9.86 -6.05
N ARG A 52 1.56 -9.37 -7.10
CA ARG A 52 2.43 -8.18 -7.12
C ARG A 52 1.77 -7.06 -7.91
N VAL A 53 2.34 -5.85 -7.84
CA VAL A 53 1.87 -4.69 -8.61
C VAL A 53 1.80 -4.99 -10.10
N SER A 54 2.79 -5.71 -10.65
CA SER A 54 2.81 -6.09 -12.07
C SER A 54 1.65 -7.02 -12.47
N ASP A 55 1.19 -7.90 -11.59
CA ASP A 55 0.03 -8.78 -11.83
C ASP A 55 -1.31 -8.02 -11.86
N MET A 56 -1.31 -6.77 -11.39
CA MET A 56 -2.49 -5.89 -11.36
C MET A 56 -2.53 -4.93 -12.56
N TRP A 57 -1.50 -4.94 -13.42
CA TRP A 57 -1.47 -4.15 -14.64
C TRP A 57 -2.06 -4.97 -15.79
N PHE A 58 -3.17 -4.46 -16.35
CA PHE A 58 -3.91 -4.95 -17.52
C PHE A 58 -4.77 -6.19 -17.27
#